data_AF-A0A953WMU5-F1
#
_entry.id   AF-A0A953WMU5-F1
#
_cell.length_a   1.000
_cell.length_b   1.000
_cell.length_c   1.000
_cell.angle_alpha   90.00
_cell.angle_beta   90.00
_cell.angle_gamma   90.00
#
_symmetry.space_group_name_H-M   'P 1'
#
loop_
_entity.id
_entity.type
_entity.pdbx_description
1 polymer ?
#
loop_
_entity_poly.entity_id
_entity_poly.type
_entity_poly.pdbx_seq_one_letter_code
_entity_poly.pdbx_strand_id
1 'polypeptide(L)'
;AAKEALLSLANRYAAGEEAHEGFLDDLGALAMTERGTAEGGEAAVHEAKIWADAGNIEAGVFLLRSAVESDGADPIEAARNAQRMLGASFGANDNAERLAALRTYLDNRDFVEQGTAIPALRAAAAKAAYDVGVPNLAVSLMTEDDGIDITRTLLRARAALAANAPQQALALAAPYADDPDFAAVIVSANLALNQNYAALAAASALKDGPVKASRMADAAWRAGDWASAVRAFQKIDPASMSAEDALHYALSAYMAHAEDAPLAAKAVLRRDESPYAAGVESLFSKDPGGALLDRGKALVESTDEDINMAREALNHG
;
A
#
# COMPACT_ATOMS: atom_id res chain seq x y z
N ALA A 1 -13.05 44.35 26.73
CA ALA A 1 -13.81 45.01 25.66
C ALA A 1 -13.28 44.67 24.26
N ALA A 2 -12.23 45.31 23.73
CA ALA A 2 -11.76 45.02 22.35
C ALA A 2 -11.17 43.60 22.17
N LYS A 3 -10.40 43.12 23.17
CA LYS A 3 -9.79 41.78 23.17
C LYS A 3 -10.84 40.66 23.20
N GLU A 4 -11.77 40.74 24.14
CA GLU A 4 -12.90 39.80 24.25
C GLU A 4 -13.79 39.83 22.99
N ALA A 5 -13.94 40.98 22.34
CA ALA A 5 -14.68 41.09 21.09
C ALA A 5 -13.95 40.35 19.95
N LEU A 6 -12.61 40.46 19.85
CA LEU A 6 -11.80 39.72 18.88
C LEU A 6 -11.90 38.19 19.09
N LEU A 7 -11.78 37.72 20.34
CA LEU A 7 -11.94 36.29 20.66
C LEU A 7 -13.37 35.80 20.42
N SER A 8 -14.39 36.62 20.72
CA SER A 8 -15.77 36.31 20.39
C SER A 8 -16.00 36.21 18.88
N LEU A 9 -15.34 37.08 18.10
CA LEU A 9 -15.37 37.02 16.63
C LEU A 9 -14.68 35.75 16.10
N ALA A 10 -13.55 35.35 16.68
CA ALA A 10 -12.85 34.11 16.35
C ALA A 10 -13.76 32.88 16.50
N ASN A 11 -14.55 32.85 17.59
CA ASN A 11 -15.53 31.79 17.83
C ASN A 11 -16.67 31.78 16.80
N ARG A 12 -17.09 32.95 16.30
CA ARG A 12 -18.10 33.06 15.24
C ARG A 12 -17.57 32.59 13.89
N TYR A 13 -16.34 32.95 13.53
CA TYR A 13 -15.72 32.47 12.29
C TYR A 13 -15.44 30.97 12.32
N ALA A 14 -15.04 30.43 13.47
CA ALA A 14 -14.94 28.99 13.65
C ALA A 14 -16.30 28.26 13.48
N ALA A 15 -17.43 28.96 13.63
CA ALA A 15 -18.77 28.43 13.38
C ALA A 15 -19.24 28.55 11.92
N GLY A 16 -18.38 29.01 11.01
CA GLY A 16 -18.65 29.06 9.56
C GLY A 16 -19.03 30.43 9.03
N GLU A 17 -18.89 31.50 9.82
CA GLU A 17 -18.97 32.87 9.30
C GLU A 17 -17.71 33.25 8.51
N GLU A 18 -17.87 34.02 7.44
CA GLU A 18 -16.75 34.47 6.61
C GLU A 18 -15.90 35.49 7.38
N ALA A 19 -14.59 35.19 7.51
CA ALA A 19 -13.65 36.06 8.21
C ALA A 19 -13.42 37.35 7.42
N HIS A 20 -13.35 38.49 8.12
CA HIS A 20 -12.98 39.75 7.46
C HIS A 20 -11.49 39.78 7.12
N GLU A 21 -11.14 40.56 6.10
CA GLU A 21 -9.76 40.76 5.65
C GLU A 21 -8.91 41.35 6.79
N GLY A 22 -7.75 40.74 7.07
CA GLY A 22 -6.86 41.14 8.17
C GLY A 22 -7.13 40.48 9.53
N PHE A 23 -8.20 39.68 9.67
CA PHE A 23 -8.53 39.06 10.96
C PHE A 23 -7.43 38.14 11.50
N LEU A 24 -6.74 37.42 10.62
CA LEU A 24 -5.57 36.59 10.98
C LEU A 24 -4.44 37.46 11.56
N ASP A 25 -4.18 38.61 10.94
CA ASP A 25 -3.14 39.55 11.41
C ASP A 25 -3.53 40.14 12.76
N ASP A 26 -4.81 40.45 12.98
CA ASP A 26 -5.33 40.93 14.26
C ASP A 26 -5.21 39.87 15.38
N LEU A 27 -5.49 38.60 15.06
CA LEU A 27 -5.28 37.48 15.99
C LEU A 27 -3.81 37.28 16.33
N GLY A 28 -2.93 37.29 15.32
CA GLY A 28 -1.48 37.17 15.52
C GLY A 28 -0.92 38.35 16.31
N ALA A 29 -1.42 39.57 16.05
CA ALA A 29 -1.06 40.75 16.83
C ALA A 29 -1.53 40.64 18.29
N LEU A 30 -2.74 40.11 18.53
CA LEU A 30 -3.24 39.85 19.89
C LEU A 30 -2.38 38.81 20.61
N ALA A 31 -2.08 37.68 19.95
CA ALA A 31 -1.21 36.63 20.48
C ALA A 31 0.18 37.16 20.86
N MET A 32 0.76 38.03 20.02
CA MET A 32 2.07 38.64 20.27
C MET A 32 2.05 39.73 21.35
N THR A 33 1.00 40.55 21.41
CA THR A 33 0.90 41.66 22.38
C THR A 33 0.55 41.19 23.78
N GLU A 34 -0.21 40.09 23.88
CA GLU A 34 -0.64 39.48 25.15
C GLU A 34 0.15 38.20 25.46
N ARG A 35 1.39 38.11 24.96
CA ARG A 35 2.29 36.99 25.21
C ARG A 35 2.48 36.78 26.72
N GLY A 36 2.33 35.56 27.20
CA GLY A 36 2.36 35.21 28.61
C GLY A 36 1.03 35.33 29.36
N THR A 37 -0.07 35.72 28.70
CA THR A 37 -1.41 35.76 29.30
C THR A 37 -2.34 34.69 28.73
N ALA A 38 -3.44 34.41 29.44
CA ALA A 38 -4.46 33.46 29.00
C ALA A 38 -5.11 33.88 27.67
N GLU A 39 -5.34 35.18 27.47
CA GLU A 39 -5.91 35.73 26.24
C GLU A 39 -4.96 35.60 25.05
N GLY A 40 -3.65 35.79 25.26
CA GLY A 40 -2.63 35.56 24.23
C GLY A 40 -2.58 34.09 23.82
N GLY A 41 -2.64 33.17 24.79
CA GLY A 41 -2.74 31.74 24.54
C GLY A 41 -4.01 31.36 23.77
N GLU A 42 -5.16 31.92 24.13
CA GLU A 42 -6.43 31.67 23.42
C GLU A 42 -6.37 32.19 21.97
N ALA A 43 -5.82 33.38 21.76
CA ALA A 43 -5.62 33.95 20.41
C ALA A 43 -4.71 33.05 19.55
N ALA A 44 -3.59 32.57 20.09
CA ALA A 44 -2.69 31.67 19.40
C ALA A 44 -3.35 30.33 19.03
N VAL A 45 -4.20 29.78 19.90
CA VAL A 45 -4.98 28.57 19.62
C VAL A 45 -6.00 28.78 18.49
N HIS A 46 -6.63 29.95 18.42
CA HIS A 46 -7.52 30.30 17.31
C HIS A 46 -6.77 30.47 15.99
N GLU A 47 -5.65 31.20 16.02
CA GLU A 47 -4.79 31.39 14.85
C GLU A 47 -4.30 30.03 14.30
N ALA A 48 -3.88 29.12 15.20
CA ALA A 48 -3.44 27.78 14.84
C ALA A 48 -4.52 26.98 14.09
N LYS A 49 -5.78 27.09 14.50
CA LYS A 49 -6.90 26.42 13.83
C LYS A 49 -7.12 26.97 12.43
N ILE A 50 -7.10 28.29 12.27
CA ILE A 50 -7.27 28.92 10.95
C ILE A 50 -6.15 28.50 10.00
N TRP A 51 -4.90 28.45 10.47
CA TRP A 51 -3.78 27.95 9.67
C TRP A 51 -3.97 26.48 9.26
N ALA A 52 -4.41 25.62 10.18
CA ALA A 52 -4.68 24.22 9.88
C ALA A 52 -5.83 24.06 8.86
N ASP A 53 -6.91 24.83 9.00
CA ASP A 53 -8.05 24.82 8.07
C ASP A 53 -7.66 25.35 6.67
N ALA A 54 -6.66 26.22 6.59
CA ALA A 54 -6.04 26.67 5.34
C ALA A 54 -5.05 25.64 4.74
N GLY A 55 -4.90 24.46 5.34
CA GLY A 55 -3.99 23.40 4.90
C GLY A 55 -2.55 23.54 5.40
N ASN A 56 -2.25 24.55 6.23
CA ASN A 56 -0.93 24.75 6.82
C ASN A 56 -0.84 24.12 8.22
N ILE A 57 -0.88 22.79 8.24
CA ILE A 57 -0.83 21.99 9.47
C ILE A 57 0.46 22.21 10.28
N GLU A 58 1.59 22.46 9.61
CA GLU A 58 2.88 22.74 10.24
C GLU A 58 2.81 24.02 11.09
N ALA A 59 2.32 25.12 10.51
CA ALA A 59 2.14 26.37 11.24
C ALA A 59 1.15 26.22 12.41
N GLY A 60 0.04 25.50 12.21
CA GLY A 60 -0.95 25.25 13.26
C GLY A 60 -0.34 24.54 14.48
N VAL A 61 0.38 23.44 14.26
CA VAL A 61 1.03 22.68 15.35
C VAL A 61 2.15 23.50 16.01
N PHE A 62 2.92 24.25 15.23
CA PHE A 62 3.97 25.13 15.76
C PHE A 62 3.39 26.20 16.70
N LEU A 63 2.29 26.86 16.31
CA LEU A 63 1.64 27.88 17.13
C LEU A 63 1.10 27.30 18.44
N LEU A 64 0.48 26.11 18.39
CA LEU A 64 0.00 25.43 19.61
C LEU A 64 1.15 25.09 20.57
N ARG A 65 2.29 24.64 20.05
CA ARG A 65 3.48 24.36 20.86
C ARG A 65 4.03 25.65 21.47
N SER A 66 4.16 26.71 20.67
CA SER A 66 4.64 28.02 21.14
C SER A 66 3.75 28.61 22.24
N ALA A 67 2.42 28.46 22.12
CA ALA A 67 1.46 28.93 23.13
C ALA A 67 1.66 28.24 24.48
N VAL A 68 2.02 26.95 24.48
CA VAL A 68 2.36 26.22 25.71
C VAL A 68 3.70 26.69 26.29
N GLU A 69 4.70 26.84 25.44
CA GLU A 69 6.06 27.22 25.87
C GLU A 69 6.16 28.67 26.36
N SER A 70 5.32 29.57 25.83
CA SER A 70 5.43 31.01 26.05
C SER A 70 4.26 31.64 26.80
N ASP A 71 3.05 31.11 26.63
CA ASP A 71 1.81 31.82 26.97
C ASP A 71 1.00 31.12 28.06
N GLY A 72 1.53 30.04 28.63
CA GLY A 72 0.89 29.31 29.73
C GLY A 72 -0.39 28.59 29.32
N ALA A 73 -0.59 28.35 28.01
CA ALA A 73 -1.68 27.51 27.52
C ALA A 73 -1.58 26.10 28.12
N ASP A 74 -2.72 25.45 28.35
CA ASP A 74 -2.74 24.08 28.89
C ASP A 74 -2.07 23.12 27.88
N PRO A 75 -0.94 22.47 28.24
CA PRO A 75 -0.23 21.55 27.36
C PRO A 75 -1.11 20.39 26.88
N ILE A 76 -2.02 19.90 27.73
CA ILE A 76 -2.89 18.76 27.38
C ILE A 76 -3.94 19.20 26.35
N GLU A 77 -4.52 20.39 26.52
CA GLU A 77 -5.51 20.91 25.58
C GLU A 77 -4.88 21.26 24.23
N ALA A 78 -3.70 21.91 24.24
CA ALA A 78 -2.97 22.23 23.03
C ALA A 78 -2.54 20.96 22.27
N ALA A 79 -2.04 19.94 22.96
CA ALA A 79 -1.73 18.65 22.35
C ALA A 79 -2.99 18.00 21.75
N ARG A 80 -4.13 18.00 22.45
CA ARG A 80 -5.41 17.49 21.90
C ARG A 80 -5.87 18.25 20.66
N ASN A 81 -5.65 19.57 20.60
CA ASN A 81 -5.93 20.37 19.41
C ASN A 81 -5.04 19.93 18.24
N ALA A 82 -3.74 19.78 18.47
CA ALA A 82 -2.80 19.29 17.46
C ALA A 82 -3.17 17.87 16.98
N GLN A 83 -3.52 16.96 17.90
CA GLN A 83 -3.97 15.60 17.59
C GLN A 83 -5.21 15.62 16.68
N ARG A 84 -6.19 16.50 16.93
CA ARG A 84 -7.39 16.63 16.09
C ARG A 84 -7.06 17.15 14.69
N MET A 85 -6.22 18.19 14.60
CA MET A 85 -5.79 18.76 13.31
C MET A 85 -5.04 17.72 12.47
N LEU A 86 -4.06 17.04 13.07
CA LEU A 86 -3.30 15.99 12.40
C LEU A 86 -4.20 14.81 11.99
N GLY A 87 -5.13 14.40 12.86
CA GLY A 87 -6.09 13.35 12.56
C GLY A 87 -6.97 13.67 11.35
N ALA A 88 -7.41 14.92 11.21
CA ALA A 88 -8.16 15.38 10.03
C ALA A 88 -7.30 15.31 8.77
N SER A 89 -6.07 15.86 8.80
CA SER A 89 -5.17 15.85 7.64
C SER A 89 -4.69 14.44 7.25
N PHE A 90 -4.57 13.49 8.19
CA PHE A 90 -4.31 12.08 7.86
C PHE A 90 -5.46 11.44 7.07
N GLY A 91 -6.70 11.93 7.28
CA GLY A 91 -7.89 11.49 6.56
C GLY A 91 -8.14 12.22 5.24
N ALA A 92 -7.30 13.19 4.87
CA ALA A 92 -7.45 13.95 3.63
C ALA A 92 -7.29 13.08 2.38
N ASN A 93 -7.96 13.46 1.30
CA ASN A 93 -7.82 12.79 -0.01
C ASN A 93 -6.51 13.15 -0.73
N ASP A 94 -5.89 14.28 -0.37
CA ASP A 94 -4.64 14.73 -0.95
C ASP A 94 -3.44 14.01 -0.31
N ASN A 95 -2.54 13.50 -1.15
CA ASN A 95 -1.30 12.87 -0.69
C ASN A 95 -0.29 13.90 -0.18
N ALA A 96 -0.26 15.10 -0.75
CA ALA A 96 0.66 16.14 -0.30
C ALA A 96 0.31 16.62 1.12
N GLU A 97 -0.99 16.85 1.39
CA GLU A 97 -1.48 17.16 2.73
C GLU A 97 -1.16 16.04 3.74
N ARG A 98 -1.42 14.78 3.39
CA ARG A 98 -1.09 13.63 4.26
C ARG A 98 0.41 13.54 4.57
N LEU A 99 1.27 13.78 3.58
CA LEU A 99 2.73 13.78 3.78
C LEU A 99 3.18 14.94 4.66
N ALA A 100 2.62 16.15 4.48
CA ALA A 100 2.90 17.29 5.33
C ALA A 100 2.50 17.01 6.80
N ALA A 101 1.29 16.45 7.01
CA ALA A 101 0.83 16.06 8.34
C ALA A 101 1.73 14.99 8.97
N LEU A 102 2.17 13.98 8.21
CA LEU A 102 3.07 12.94 8.71
C LEU A 102 4.40 13.52 9.17
N ARG A 103 4.98 14.42 8.38
CA ARG A 103 6.23 15.12 8.75
C ARG A 103 6.03 15.96 10.01
N THR A 104 5.00 16.80 10.05
CA THR A 104 4.68 17.64 11.22
C THR A 104 4.49 16.82 12.48
N TYR A 105 3.81 15.68 12.38
CA TYR A 105 3.62 14.75 13.49
C TYR A 105 4.94 14.14 13.99
N LEU A 106 5.82 13.71 13.07
CA LEU A 106 7.12 13.14 13.44
C LEU A 106 8.03 14.19 14.09
N ASP A 107 8.07 15.41 13.55
CA ASP A 107 8.90 16.51 14.04
C ASP A 107 8.43 17.02 15.42
N ASN A 108 7.15 16.82 15.76
CA ASN A 108 6.53 17.29 17.02
C ASN A 108 5.98 16.15 17.88
N ARG A 109 6.50 14.93 17.73
CA ARG A 109 5.94 13.74 18.38
C ARG A 109 5.91 13.86 19.91
N ASP A 110 6.95 14.45 20.50
CA ASP A 110 7.08 14.72 21.94
C ASP A 110 5.98 15.62 22.50
N PHE A 111 5.52 16.57 21.69
CA PHE A 111 4.43 17.47 22.01
C PHE A 111 3.06 16.82 21.76
N VAL A 112 2.89 16.22 20.59
CA VAL A 112 1.59 15.69 20.15
C VAL A 112 1.19 14.43 20.92
N GLU A 113 2.14 13.59 21.33
CA GLU A 113 1.85 12.35 22.06
C GLU A 113 1.67 12.55 23.58
N GLN A 114 1.22 13.71 24.01
CA GLN A 114 0.83 13.95 25.40
C GLN A 114 -0.64 13.57 25.61
N GLY A 115 -0.93 12.80 26.67
CA GLY A 115 -2.30 12.44 27.07
C GLY A 115 -2.77 11.04 26.65
N THR A 116 -4.09 10.85 26.49
CA THR A 116 -4.74 9.52 26.44
C THR A 116 -5.16 9.03 25.05
N ALA A 117 -5.14 9.88 24.01
CA ALA A 117 -5.61 9.54 22.65
C ALA A 117 -4.52 9.00 21.71
N ILE A 118 -3.34 8.68 22.25
CA ILE A 118 -2.13 8.35 21.49
C ILE A 118 -2.32 7.16 20.53
N PRO A 119 -2.94 6.02 20.94
CA PRO A 119 -3.02 4.85 20.05
C PRO A 119 -3.88 5.09 18.80
N ALA A 120 -4.96 5.87 18.92
CA ALA A 120 -5.84 6.17 17.79
C ALA A 120 -5.16 7.10 16.77
N LEU A 121 -4.43 8.11 17.26
CA LEU A 121 -3.66 9.00 16.38
C LEU A 121 -2.53 8.24 15.67
N ARG A 122 -1.79 7.40 16.38
CA ARG A 122 -0.75 6.54 15.79
C ARG A 122 -1.31 5.64 14.69
N ALA A 123 -2.47 5.04 14.91
CA ALA A 123 -3.15 4.22 13.91
C ALA A 123 -3.56 5.04 12.67
N ALA A 124 -4.06 6.27 12.86
CA ALA A 124 -4.39 7.17 11.75
C ALA A 124 -3.14 7.58 10.95
N ALA A 125 -2.05 7.96 11.65
CA ALA A 125 -0.77 8.27 11.04
C ALA A 125 -0.20 7.06 10.28
N ALA A 126 -0.26 5.86 10.88
CA ALA A 126 0.18 4.63 10.25
C ALA A 126 -0.62 4.30 8.98
N LYS A 127 -1.94 4.51 9.01
CA LYS A 127 -2.80 4.35 7.84
C LYS A 127 -2.41 5.35 6.74
N ALA A 128 -2.24 6.63 7.09
CA ALA A 128 -1.81 7.64 6.12
C ALA A 128 -0.45 7.29 5.51
N ALA A 129 0.52 6.86 6.32
CA ALA A 129 1.84 6.41 5.86
C ALA A 129 1.76 5.21 4.91
N TYR A 130 0.88 4.25 5.19
CA TYR A 130 0.62 3.12 4.31
C TYR A 130 0.00 3.57 2.97
N ASP A 131 -1.04 4.41 3.03
CA ASP A 131 -1.77 4.89 1.86
C ASP A 131 -0.90 5.74 0.92
N VAL A 132 0.05 6.52 1.46
CA VAL A 132 1.00 7.33 0.67
C VAL A 132 2.27 6.56 0.26
N GLY A 133 2.32 5.24 0.49
CA GLY A 133 3.40 4.37 -0.01
C GLY A 133 4.67 4.36 0.83
N VAL A 134 4.59 4.66 2.13
CA VAL A 134 5.72 4.58 3.08
C VAL A 134 5.45 3.50 4.15
N PRO A 135 5.36 2.22 3.76
CA PRO A 135 4.92 1.13 4.64
C PRO A 135 5.87 0.87 5.81
N ASN A 136 7.18 1.11 5.65
CA ASN A 136 8.14 1.01 6.76
C ASN A 136 7.81 1.98 7.89
N LEU A 137 7.42 3.21 7.53
CA LEU A 137 6.99 4.20 8.50
C LEU A 137 5.70 3.74 9.18
N ALA A 138 4.72 3.26 8.42
CA ALA A 138 3.47 2.72 8.97
C ALA A 138 3.71 1.63 10.03
N VAL A 139 4.61 0.68 9.78
CA VAL A 139 4.99 -0.35 10.75
C VAL A 139 5.61 0.25 12.02
N SER A 140 6.52 1.23 11.86
CA SER A 140 7.21 1.86 13.01
C SER A 140 6.29 2.68 13.91
N LEU A 141 5.18 3.18 13.36
CA LEU A 141 4.18 3.97 14.09
C LEU A 141 3.23 3.12 14.94
N MET A 142 3.10 1.82 14.64
CA MET A 142 2.23 0.89 15.36
C MET A 142 3.04 0.05 16.36
N THR A 143 2.81 0.29 17.65
CA THR A 143 3.48 -0.42 18.75
C THR A 143 2.65 -1.62 19.23
N GLU A 144 3.28 -2.59 19.90
CA GLU A 144 2.58 -3.77 20.44
C GLU A 144 1.61 -3.43 21.57
N ASP A 145 1.84 -2.30 22.25
CA ASP A 145 1.04 -1.84 23.39
C ASP A 145 -0.28 -1.15 23.00
N ASP A 146 -0.55 -0.96 21.70
CA ASP A 146 -1.73 -0.22 21.21
C ASP A 146 -3.06 -1.01 21.33
N GLY A 147 -3.05 -2.15 22.03
CA GLY A 147 -4.20 -3.02 22.30
C GLY A 147 -4.52 -4.00 21.16
N ILE A 148 -5.28 -5.05 21.49
CA ILE A 148 -5.73 -6.05 20.50
C ILE A 148 -6.95 -5.48 19.76
N ASP A 149 -6.68 -4.67 18.73
CA ASP A 149 -7.67 -4.25 17.73
C ASP A 149 -7.39 -5.00 16.42
N ILE A 150 -8.36 -5.80 15.98
CA ILE A 150 -8.26 -6.63 14.77
C ILE A 150 -7.99 -5.78 13.52
N THR A 151 -8.59 -4.58 13.44
CA THR A 151 -8.43 -3.67 12.28
C THR A 151 -7.00 -3.13 12.22
N ARG A 152 -6.44 -2.74 13.38
CA ARG A 152 -5.06 -2.26 13.47
C ARG A 152 -4.07 -3.38 13.19
N THR A 153 -4.35 -4.59 13.68
CA THR A 153 -3.51 -5.76 13.44
C THR A 153 -3.46 -6.09 11.96
N LEU A 154 -4.60 -6.03 11.26
CA LEU A 154 -4.67 -6.23 9.82
C LEU A 154 -3.87 -5.16 9.06
N LEU A 155 -4.00 -3.88 9.43
CA LEU A 155 -3.20 -2.80 8.84
C LEU A 155 -1.70 -3.02 9.07
N ARG A 156 -1.29 -3.42 10.28
CA ARG A 156 0.11 -3.73 10.60
C ARG A 156 0.64 -4.90 9.79
N ALA A 157 -0.15 -5.94 9.61
CA ALA A 157 0.23 -7.10 8.79
C ALA A 157 0.38 -6.72 7.31
N ARG A 158 -0.55 -5.91 6.77
CA ARG A 158 -0.47 -5.38 5.39
C ARG A 158 0.73 -4.46 5.20
N ALA A 159 0.98 -3.56 6.15
CA ALA A 159 2.14 -2.67 6.12
C ALA A 159 3.46 -3.45 6.19
N ALA A 160 3.56 -4.46 7.06
CA ALA A 160 4.74 -5.32 7.13
C ALA A 160 4.99 -6.06 5.80
N LEU A 161 3.93 -6.56 5.15
CA LEU A 161 4.07 -7.20 3.85
C LEU A 161 4.54 -6.21 2.77
N ALA A 162 3.95 -5.01 2.71
CA ALA A 162 4.34 -3.96 1.77
C ALA A 162 5.76 -3.42 2.03
N ALA A 163 6.22 -3.48 3.29
CA ALA A 163 7.58 -3.20 3.73
C ALA A 163 8.59 -4.31 3.39
N ASN A 164 8.18 -5.36 2.65
CA ASN A 164 9.00 -6.53 2.36
C ASN A 164 9.50 -7.25 3.63
N ALA A 165 8.68 -7.28 4.69
CA ALA A 165 8.90 -8.04 5.92
C ALA A 165 7.88 -9.20 6.06
N PRO A 166 7.91 -10.19 5.15
CA PRO A 166 6.86 -11.23 5.09
C PRO A 166 6.80 -12.12 6.33
N GLN A 167 7.91 -12.39 7.03
CA GLN A 167 7.88 -13.16 8.29
C GLN A 167 7.08 -12.42 9.37
N GLN A 168 7.25 -11.10 9.46
CA GLN A 168 6.52 -10.26 10.42
C GLN A 168 5.03 -10.20 10.06
N ALA A 169 4.71 -10.01 8.77
CA ALA A 169 3.33 -10.04 8.29
C ALA A 169 2.64 -11.36 8.64
N LEU A 170 3.33 -12.49 8.44
CA LEU A 170 2.82 -13.82 8.76
C LEU A 170 2.59 -13.98 10.27
N ALA A 171 3.54 -13.55 11.11
CA ALA A 171 3.40 -13.63 12.57
C ALA A 171 2.21 -12.82 13.10
N LEU A 172 1.96 -11.65 12.52
CA LEU A 172 0.82 -10.80 12.87
C LEU A 172 -0.53 -11.39 12.40
N ALA A 173 -0.54 -12.04 11.24
CA ALA A 173 -1.77 -12.53 10.62
C ALA A 173 -2.18 -13.95 11.07
N ALA A 174 -1.21 -14.81 11.39
CA ALA A 174 -1.46 -16.22 11.72
C ALA A 174 -2.50 -16.47 12.83
N PRO A 175 -2.58 -15.67 13.92
CA PRO A 175 -3.61 -15.84 14.94
C PRO A 175 -5.05 -15.64 14.44
N TYR A 176 -5.23 -15.00 13.27
CA TYR A 176 -6.52 -14.65 12.67
C TYR A 176 -6.75 -15.34 11.33
N ALA A 177 -6.14 -16.52 11.11
CA ALA A 177 -6.15 -17.21 9.81
C ALA A 177 -7.56 -17.55 9.26
N ASP A 178 -8.57 -17.63 10.13
CA ASP A 178 -9.97 -17.87 9.74
C ASP A 178 -10.65 -16.62 9.15
N ASP A 179 -10.07 -15.44 9.36
CA ASP A 179 -10.55 -14.20 8.76
C ASP A 179 -10.04 -14.07 7.31
N PRO A 180 -10.93 -13.84 6.33
CA PRO A 180 -10.54 -13.78 4.91
C PRO A 180 -9.51 -12.70 4.57
N ASP A 181 -9.56 -11.55 5.24
CA ASP A 181 -8.64 -10.45 4.99
C ASP A 181 -7.23 -10.80 5.47
N PHE A 182 -7.15 -11.49 6.61
CA PHE A 182 -5.89 -12.02 7.13
C PHE A 182 -5.38 -13.19 6.29
N ALA A 183 -6.25 -14.08 5.84
CA ALA A 183 -5.89 -15.16 4.93
C ALA A 183 -5.20 -14.63 3.66
N ALA A 184 -5.68 -13.53 3.09
CA ALA A 184 -5.04 -12.89 1.94
C ALA A 184 -3.61 -12.40 2.23
N VAL A 185 -3.36 -11.88 3.44
CA VAL A 185 -2.02 -11.50 3.90
C VAL A 185 -1.14 -12.74 4.09
N ILE A 186 -1.67 -13.79 4.73
CA ILE A 186 -0.95 -15.06 4.95
C ILE A 186 -0.53 -15.69 3.63
N VAL A 187 -1.41 -15.75 2.62
CA VAL A 187 -1.09 -16.27 1.29
C VAL A 187 0.09 -15.49 0.69
N SER A 188 -0.02 -14.16 0.67
CA SER A 188 0.99 -13.31 0.04
C SER A 188 2.34 -13.37 0.77
N ALA A 189 2.32 -13.42 2.11
CA ALA A 189 3.52 -13.59 2.92
C ALA A 189 4.21 -14.94 2.66
N ASN A 190 3.45 -16.04 2.61
CA ASN A 190 4.01 -17.36 2.29
C ASN A 190 4.59 -17.42 0.88
N LEU A 191 3.94 -16.80 -0.11
CA LEU A 191 4.47 -16.71 -1.48
C LEU A 191 5.79 -15.94 -1.54
N ALA A 192 5.89 -14.81 -0.82
CA ALA A 192 7.14 -14.03 -0.72
C ALA A 192 8.28 -14.83 -0.04
N LEU A 193 7.93 -15.76 0.84
CA LEU A 193 8.87 -16.66 1.52
C LEU A 193 9.19 -17.95 0.73
N ASN A 194 8.65 -18.11 -0.48
CA ASN A 194 8.68 -19.36 -1.25
C ASN A 194 8.10 -20.58 -0.50
N GLN A 195 7.20 -20.35 0.47
CA GLN A 195 6.48 -21.37 1.22
C GLN A 195 5.20 -21.77 0.47
N ASN A 196 5.37 -22.26 -0.76
CA ASN A 196 4.29 -22.36 -1.76
C ASN A 196 3.15 -23.31 -1.33
N TYR A 197 3.45 -24.43 -0.67
CA TYR A 197 2.41 -25.32 -0.12
C TYR A 197 1.63 -24.69 1.03
N ALA A 198 2.27 -23.90 1.88
CA ALA A 198 1.59 -23.16 2.94
C ALA A 198 0.71 -22.05 2.36
N ALA A 199 1.18 -21.36 1.32
CA ALA A 199 0.37 -20.41 0.56
C ALA A 199 -0.87 -21.07 -0.06
N LEU A 200 -0.71 -22.26 -0.66
CA LEU A 200 -1.82 -23.02 -1.24
C LEU A 200 -2.85 -23.42 -0.17
N ALA A 201 -2.39 -23.89 0.99
CA ALA A 201 -3.26 -24.22 2.11
C ALA A 201 -4.03 -22.98 2.60
N ALA A 202 -3.35 -21.84 2.79
CA ALA A 202 -3.98 -20.60 3.22
C ALA A 202 -4.98 -20.05 2.19
N ALA A 203 -4.70 -20.19 0.89
CA ALA A 203 -5.60 -19.72 -0.17
C ALA A 203 -6.95 -20.45 -0.16
N SER A 204 -6.99 -21.67 0.40
CA SER A 204 -8.25 -22.42 0.56
C SER A 204 -9.24 -21.76 1.54
N ALA A 205 -8.77 -20.91 2.45
CA ALA A 205 -9.60 -20.17 3.41
C ALA A 205 -10.25 -18.90 2.82
N LEU A 206 -9.83 -18.47 1.63
CA LEU A 206 -10.41 -17.30 0.97
C LEU A 206 -11.89 -17.54 0.60
N LYS A 207 -12.72 -16.51 0.79
CA LYS A 207 -14.16 -16.53 0.49
C LYS A 207 -14.49 -16.08 -0.93
N ASP A 208 -13.80 -15.06 -1.43
CA ASP A 208 -14.00 -14.54 -2.79
C ASP A 208 -13.54 -15.58 -3.82
N GLY A 209 -14.47 -16.10 -4.62
CA GLY A 209 -14.22 -17.18 -5.58
C GLY A 209 -13.13 -16.85 -6.62
N PRO A 210 -13.26 -15.73 -7.36
CA PRO A 210 -12.23 -15.27 -8.29
C PRO A 210 -10.85 -15.08 -7.65
N VAL A 211 -10.76 -14.35 -6.53
CA VAL A 211 -9.47 -14.11 -5.85
C VAL A 211 -8.87 -15.42 -5.34
N LYS A 212 -9.70 -16.29 -4.77
CA LYS A 212 -9.31 -17.63 -4.33
C LYS A 212 -8.73 -18.46 -5.47
N ALA A 213 -9.42 -18.53 -6.61
CA ALA A 213 -8.98 -19.32 -7.76
C ALA A 213 -7.61 -18.87 -8.26
N SER A 214 -7.43 -17.55 -8.44
CA SER A 214 -6.14 -16.96 -8.85
C SER A 214 -5.03 -17.26 -7.84
N ARG A 215 -5.26 -17.03 -6.55
CA ARG A 215 -4.26 -17.27 -5.49
C ARG A 215 -3.89 -18.75 -5.35
N MET A 216 -4.87 -19.65 -5.46
CA MET A 216 -4.62 -21.09 -5.45
C MET A 216 -3.83 -21.52 -6.69
N ALA A 217 -4.11 -20.95 -7.86
CA ALA A 217 -3.41 -21.28 -9.10
C ALA A 217 -1.93 -20.89 -9.04
N ASP A 218 -1.62 -19.65 -8.64
CA ASP A 218 -0.24 -19.17 -8.47
C ASP A 218 0.53 -19.99 -7.43
N ALA A 219 -0.08 -20.24 -6.26
CA ALA A 219 0.54 -21.03 -5.21
C ALA A 219 0.83 -22.49 -5.65
N ALA A 220 -0.13 -23.14 -6.31
CA ALA A 220 0.05 -24.51 -6.80
C ALA A 220 1.07 -24.60 -7.93
N TRP A 221 1.08 -23.63 -8.86
CA TRP A 221 2.06 -23.51 -9.93
C TRP A 221 3.47 -23.41 -9.37
N ARG A 222 3.71 -22.48 -8.43
CA ARG A 222 5.03 -22.32 -7.78
C ARG A 222 5.42 -23.51 -6.91
N ALA A 223 4.45 -24.24 -6.36
CA ALA A 223 4.71 -25.46 -5.60
C ALA A 223 5.07 -26.66 -6.49
N GLY A 224 4.85 -26.58 -7.81
CA GLY A 224 4.97 -27.71 -8.71
C GLY A 224 3.83 -28.73 -8.59
N ASP A 225 2.72 -28.36 -7.94
CA ASP A 225 1.50 -29.18 -7.90
C ASP A 225 0.66 -28.88 -9.14
N TRP A 226 1.10 -29.42 -10.28
CA TRP A 226 0.51 -29.16 -11.60
C TRP A 226 -0.97 -29.53 -11.67
N ALA A 227 -1.37 -30.63 -11.02
CA ALA A 227 -2.75 -31.09 -11.00
C ALA A 227 -3.67 -30.12 -10.23
N SER A 228 -3.20 -29.58 -9.10
CA SER A 228 -3.94 -28.55 -8.38
C SER A 228 -3.94 -27.20 -9.10
N ALA A 229 -2.83 -26.83 -9.75
CA ALA A 229 -2.73 -25.63 -10.56
C ALA A 229 -3.77 -25.64 -11.70
N VAL A 230 -3.83 -26.74 -12.47
CA VAL A 230 -4.84 -26.94 -13.53
C VAL A 230 -6.26 -26.74 -12.99
N ARG A 231 -6.61 -27.40 -11.88
CA ARG A 231 -7.95 -27.30 -11.27
C ARG A 231 -8.27 -25.90 -10.77
N ALA A 232 -7.27 -25.12 -10.34
CA ALA A 232 -7.45 -23.76 -9.90
C ALA A 232 -7.60 -22.79 -11.08
N PHE A 233 -6.75 -22.89 -12.11
CA PHE A 233 -6.86 -22.09 -13.34
C PHE A 233 -8.19 -22.31 -14.07
N GLN A 234 -8.73 -23.53 -14.06
CA GLN A 234 -10.06 -23.84 -14.61
C GLN A 234 -11.21 -23.01 -13.99
N LYS A 235 -11.02 -22.49 -12.78
CA LYS A 235 -12.03 -21.70 -12.06
C LYS A 235 -11.88 -20.20 -12.29
N ILE A 236 -10.83 -19.76 -12.97
CA ILE A 236 -10.63 -18.36 -13.34
C ILE A 236 -11.45 -18.09 -14.59
N ASP A 237 -12.21 -16.98 -14.58
CA ASP A 237 -12.96 -16.54 -15.75
C ASP A 237 -11.98 -16.18 -16.90
N PRO A 238 -12.09 -16.82 -18.08
CA PRO A 238 -11.23 -16.49 -19.21
C PRO A 238 -11.27 -15.02 -19.63
N ALA A 239 -12.39 -14.31 -19.36
CA ALA A 239 -12.50 -12.88 -19.65
C ALA A 239 -11.59 -12.01 -18.76
N SER A 240 -11.26 -12.45 -17.55
CA SER A 240 -10.38 -11.75 -16.60
C SER A 240 -8.97 -12.36 -16.49
N MET A 241 -8.76 -13.54 -17.07
CA MET A 241 -7.46 -14.21 -17.12
C MET A 241 -6.44 -13.43 -17.96
N SER A 242 -5.24 -13.24 -17.40
CA SER A 242 -4.11 -12.63 -18.11
C SER A 242 -3.42 -13.61 -19.07
N ALA A 243 -2.67 -13.10 -20.05
CA ALA A 243 -1.87 -13.93 -20.93
C ALA A 243 -0.81 -14.77 -20.18
N GLU A 244 -0.26 -14.23 -19.08
CA GLU A 244 0.67 -14.96 -18.21
C GLU A 244 -0.03 -16.11 -17.48
N ASP A 245 -1.20 -15.89 -16.88
CA ASP A 245 -1.99 -16.94 -16.24
C ASP A 245 -2.40 -18.02 -17.25
N ALA A 246 -2.77 -17.63 -18.47
CA ALA A 246 -3.11 -18.57 -19.53
C ALA A 246 -1.89 -19.42 -19.95
N LEU A 247 -0.70 -18.84 -20.00
CA LEU A 247 0.55 -19.57 -20.25
C LEU A 247 0.84 -20.56 -19.11
N HIS A 248 0.79 -20.11 -17.86
CA HIS A 248 0.97 -20.98 -16.69
C HIS A 248 -0.08 -22.09 -16.67
N TYR A 249 -1.32 -21.81 -17.04
CA TYR A 249 -2.38 -22.81 -17.12
C TYR A 249 -2.05 -23.88 -18.17
N ALA A 250 -1.67 -23.47 -19.38
CA ALA A 250 -1.33 -24.42 -20.44
C ALA A 250 -0.10 -25.26 -20.07
N LEU A 251 0.95 -24.65 -19.52
CA LEU A 251 2.12 -25.38 -19.08
C LEU A 251 1.80 -26.33 -17.90
N SER A 252 0.93 -25.93 -16.97
CA SER A 252 0.47 -26.81 -15.88
C SER A 252 -0.22 -28.06 -16.45
N ALA A 253 -1.07 -27.88 -17.45
CA ALA A 253 -1.76 -28.99 -18.10
C ALA A 253 -0.76 -29.94 -18.80
N TYR A 254 0.24 -29.39 -19.48
CA TYR A 254 1.30 -30.18 -20.11
C TYR A 254 2.09 -30.99 -19.07
N MET A 255 2.53 -30.36 -17.99
CA MET A 255 3.28 -30.99 -16.90
C MET A 255 2.44 -32.02 -16.12
N ALA A 256 1.12 -31.86 -16.13
CA ALA A 256 0.16 -32.84 -15.62
C ALA A 256 -0.20 -33.95 -16.63
N HIS A 257 0.52 -34.04 -17.76
CA HIS A 257 0.33 -35.02 -18.83
C HIS A 257 -1.03 -34.96 -19.53
N ALA A 258 -1.63 -33.77 -19.64
CA ALA A 258 -2.81 -33.60 -20.47
C ALA A 258 -2.45 -33.79 -21.96
N GLU A 259 -3.35 -34.42 -22.72
CA GLU A 259 -3.15 -34.67 -24.15
C GLU A 259 -3.28 -33.39 -25.00
N ASP A 260 -4.07 -32.42 -24.54
CA ASP A 260 -4.37 -31.18 -25.25
C ASP A 260 -4.23 -29.94 -24.35
N ALA A 261 -3.86 -28.81 -24.98
CA ALA A 261 -3.84 -27.51 -24.31
C ALA A 261 -5.28 -27.08 -23.93
N PRO A 262 -5.50 -26.52 -22.73
CA PRO A 262 -6.81 -26.05 -22.30
C PRO A 262 -7.39 -24.99 -23.26
N LEU A 263 -8.65 -25.18 -23.67
CA LEU A 263 -9.32 -24.27 -24.61
C LEU A 263 -9.36 -22.82 -24.12
N ALA A 264 -9.61 -22.61 -22.82
CA ALA A 264 -9.61 -21.29 -22.20
C ALA A 264 -8.24 -20.60 -22.32
N ALA A 265 -7.15 -21.32 -22.02
CA ALA A 265 -5.80 -20.80 -22.16
C ALA A 265 -5.48 -20.43 -23.62
N LYS A 266 -5.83 -21.30 -24.57
CA LYS A 266 -5.65 -21.01 -26.01
C LYS A 266 -6.42 -19.77 -26.45
N ALA A 267 -7.67 -19.62 -26.01
CA ALA A 267 -8.51 -18.48 -26.36
C ALA A 267 -7.91 -17.17 -25.83
N VAL A 268 -7.44 -17.15 -24.58
CA VAL A 268 -6.80 -15.98 -23.97
C VAL A 268 -5.49 -15.63 -24.68
N LEU A 269 -4.61 -16.61 -24.90
CA LEU A 269 -3.32 -16.37 -25.58
C LEU A 269 -3.49 -15.84 -27.01
N ARG A 270 -4.53 -16.30 -27.74
CA ARG A 270 -4.84 -15.78 -29.07
C ARG A 270 -5.48 -14.39 -29.03
N ARG A 271 -6.41 -14.15 -28.10
CA ARG A 271 -7.06 -12.85 -27.89
C ARG A 271 -6.03 -11.76 -27.61
N ASP A 272 -5.04 -12.08 -26.77
CA ASP A 272 -4.01 -11.13 -26.33
C ASP A 272 -2.79 -11.12 -27.26
N GLU A 273 -2.87 -11.76 -28.43
CA GLU A 273 -1.80 -11.85 -29.44
C GLU A 273 -0.44 -12.29 -28.85
N SER A 274 -0.48 -13.18 -27.86
CA SER A 274 0.71 -13.58 -27.11
C SER A 274 1.71 -14.30 -28.02
N PRO A 275 3.01 -13.94 -27.99
CA PRO A 275 4.03 -14.60 -28.80
C PRO A 275 4.22 -16.08 -28.43
N TYR A 276 3.69 -16.50 -27.27
CA TYR A 276 3.78 -17.86 -26.77
C TYR A 276 2.68 -18.78 -27.29
N ALA A 277 1.64 -18.25 -27.96
CA ALA A 277 0.48 -19.04 -28.39
C ALA A 277 0.87 -20.24 -29.28
N ALA A 278 1.72 -20.02 -30.28
CA ALA A 278 2.21 -21.09 -31.16
C ALA A 278 3.13 -22.09 -30.43
N GLY A 279 3.94 -21.61 -29.48
CA GLY A 279 4.81 -22.45 -28.67
C GLY A 279 3.99 -23.41 -27.79
N VAL A 280 2.97 -22.89 -27.11
CA VAL A 280 2.03 -23.70 -26.32
C VAL A 280 1.35 -24.76 -27.17
N GLU A 281 0.85 -24.42 -28.36
CA GLU A 281 0.20 -25.40 -29.24
C GLU A 281 1.16 -26.52 -29.68
N SER A 282 2.43 -26.19 -29.93
CA SER A 282 3.43 -27.18 -30.32
C SER A 282 3.74 -28.21 -29.23
N LEU A 283 3.67 -27.82 -27.94
CA LEU A 283 3.94 -28.72 -26.81
C LEU A 283 2.97 -29.91 -26.76
N PHE A 284 1.73 -29.73 -27.21
CA PHE A 284 0.68 -30.76 -27.18
C PHE A 284 0.54 -31.49 -28.52
N SER A 285 1.33 -31.12 -29.54
CA SER A 285 1.32 -31.84 -30.80
C SER A 285 2.00 -33.21 -30.64
N LYS A 286 1.41 -34.26 -31.21
CA LYS A 286 1.94 -35.64 -31.17
C LYS A 286 3.23 -35.82 -32.00
N ASP A 287 3.79 -34.75 -32.54
CA ASP A 287 4.95 -34.78 -33.41
C ASP A 287 6.19 -34.28 -32.63
N PRO A 288 7.01 -35.18 -32.06
CA PRO A 288 8.13 -34.81 -31.21
C PRO A 288 9.29 -34.10 -31.96
N GLY A 289 9.19 -33.91 -33.29
CA GLY A 289 10.32 -33.46 -34.13
C GLY A 289 10.18 -32.11 -34.84
N GLY A 290 8.99 -31.55 -35.04
CA GLY A 290 8.79 -30.61 -36.16
C GLY A 290 8.89 -29.10 -35.89
N ALA A 291 8.93 -28.63 -34.64
CA ALA A 291 8.84 -27.18 -34.37
C ALA A 291 10.00 -26.61 -33.53
N LEU A 292 10.43 -27.33 -32.49
CA LEU A 292 11.54 -26.90 -31.63
C LEU A 292 12.91 -27.32 -32.19
N LEU A 293 13.01 -28.56 -32.68
CA LEU A 293 14.22 -29.07 -33.34
C LEU A 293 14.47 -28.36 -34.67
N ASP A 294 13.41 -28.06 -35.44
CA ASP A 294 13.55 -27.37 -36.72
C ASP A 294 13.89 -25.88 -36.55
N ARG A 295 13.39 -25.21 -35.51
CA ARG A 295 13.87 -23.85 -35.15
C ARG A 295 15.30 -23.87 -34.60
N GLY A 296 15.67 -24.89 -33.82
CA GLY A 296 17.03 -25.08 -33.34
C GLY A 296 18.01 -25.32 -34.48
N LYS A 297 17.63 -26.13 -35.48
CA LYS A 297 18.42 -26.35 -36.70
C LYS A 297 18.54 -25.10 -37.57
N ALA A 298 17.44 -24.37 -37.78
CA ALA A 298 17.48 -23.13 -38.55
C ALA A 298 18.40 -22.06 -37.92
N LEU A 299 18.44 -21.97 -36.58
CA LEU A 299 19.39 -21.09 -35.89
C LEU A 299 20.85 -21.55 -36.02
N VAL A 300 21.10 -22.86 -35.95
CA VAL A 300 22.45 -23.41 -36.11
C VAL A 300 22.95 -23.26 -37.55
N GLU A 301 22.09 -23.51 -38.54
CA GLU A 301 22.41 -23.32 -39.96
C GLU A 301 22.71 -21.86 -40.30
N SER A 302 21.95 -20.89 -39.76
CA SER A 302 22.27 -19.47 -39.97
C SER A 302 23.58 -19.05 -39.29
N THR A 303 23.89 -19.64 -38.14
CA THR A 303 25.15 -19.36 -37.42
C THR A 303 26.35 -19.94 -38.17
N ASP A 304 26.20 -21.11 -38.80
CA ASP A 304 27.25 -21.72 -39.63
C ASP A 304 27.48 -20.93 -40.93
N GLU A 305 26.42 -20.37 -41.53
CA GLU A 305 26.56 -19.44 -42.66
C GLU A 305 27.29 -18.15 -42.26
N ASP A 306 26.94 -17.55 -41.11
CA ASP A 306 27.61 -16.35 -40.60
C ASP A 306 29.08 -16.60 -40.25
N ILE A 307 29.41 -17.76 -39.68
CA ILE A 307 30.79 -18.17 -39.39
C ILE A 307 31.58 -18.39 -40.69
N ASN A 308 30.96 -18.99 -41.71
CA ASN A 308 31.61 -19.20 -43.00
C ASN A 308 31.85 -17.88 -43.74
N MET A 309 30.89 -16.95 -43.73
CA MET A 309 31.08 -15.60 -44.27
C MET A 309 32.19 -14.83 -43.54
N ALA A 310 32.26 -14.94 -42.20
CA ALA A 310 33.32 -14.32 -41.42
C ALA A 310 34.71 -14.91 -41.73
N ARG A 311 34.79 -16.22 -41.99
CA ARG A 311 36.04 -16.89 -42.41
C ARG A 311 36.46 -16.50 -43.83
N GLU A 312 35.54 -16.37 -44.77
CA GLU A 312 35.84 -15.91 -46.13
C GLU A 312 36.33 -14.46 -46.14
N ALA A 313 35.72 -13.59 -45.33
CA ALA A 313 36.16 -12.20 -45.17
C ALA A 313 37.58 -12.08 -44.58
N LEU A 314 37.98 -12.99 -43.69
CA LEU A 314 39.31 -13.03 -43.08
C LEU A 314 40.40 -13.65 -43.99
N ASN A 315 40.02 -14.46 -44.97
CA ASN A 315 40.97 -15.08 -45.91
C ASN A 315 41.20 -14.25 -47.20
N HIS A 316 40.39 -13.20 -47.42
CA HIS A 316 40.46 -12.32 -48.60
C HIS A 316 40.80 -10.86 -48.28
N GLY A 317 41.15 -10.54 -47.02
CA GLY A 317 41.80 -9.28 -46.61
C GLY A 317 43.28 -9.49 -46.32
#